data_AF-A0A2W5PN52-F1
#
_entry.id   AF-A0A2W5PN52-F1
#
_cell.length_a   1.000
_cell.length_b   1.000
_cell.length_c   1.000
_cell.angle_alpha   90.00
_cell.angle_beta   90.00
_cell.angle_gamma   90.00
#
_symmetry.space_group_name_H-M   'P 1'
#
loop_
_entity.id
_entity.type
_entity.pdbx_description
1 polymer ?
#
loop_
_entity_poly.entity_id
_entity_poly.type
_entity_poly.pdbx_seq_one_letter_code
_entity_poly.pdbx_strand_id
1 'polypeptide(L)'
;MGTEISETAKDFPNTIQWDFHNVKPEWIGSVDFIYSNSFDHSYDPEKCLNAWMSCITPNGLCILEHSAEHAIKGASALDPFGAELMQMPYLITKWGNGAFGASEILKAPVTGHDAVDLYFIIVRKFPTI
;
A
#
# COMPACT_ATOMS: atom_id res chain seq x y z
N MET A 1 -4.77 4.64 13.04
CA MET A 1 -4.31 6.00 12.66
C MET A 1 -4.10 6.00 11.15
N GLY A 2 -4.55 7.04 10.45
CA GLY A 2 -4.29 7.25 9.02
C GLY A 2 -3.38 8.45 8.78
N THR A 3 -2.92 8.62 7.54
CA THR A 3 -2.14 9.80 7.10
C THR A 3 -2.81 10.46 5.91
N GLU A 4 -2.83 11.79 5.89
CA GLU A 4 -3.36 12.60 4.78
C GLU A 4 -2.46 13.84 4.63
N ILE A 5 -2.08 14.22 3.41
CA ILE A 5 -1.16 15.34 3.19
C ILE A 5 -1.88 16.70 3.30
N SER A 6 -3.17 16.74 3.00
CA SER A 6 -4.02 17.93 3.03
C SER A 6 -4.04 18.62 4.40
N GLU A 7 -4.17 19.94 4.40
CA GLU A 7 -4.36 20.74 5.63
C GLU A 7 -5.63 20.35 6.39
N THR A 8 -6.64 19.85 5.67
CA THR A 8 -7.90 19.35 6.25
C THR A 8 -7.75 18.02 7.00
N ALA A 9 -6.58 17.38 6.97
CA ALA A 9 -6.31 16.16 7.74
C ALA A 9 -6.64 16.33 9.23
N LYS A 10 -6.45 17.55 9.77
CA LYS A 10 -6.74 17.91 11.17
C LYS A 10 -8.23 17.87 11.52
N ASP A 11 -9.10 17.88 10.52
CA ASP A 11 -10.54 17.85 10.68
C ASP A 11 -11.08 16.43 10.86
N PHE A 12 -10.24 15.41 10.62
CA PHE A 12 -10.62 14.01 10.71
C PHE A 12 -9.98 13.33 11.92
N PRO A 13 -10.76 12.61 12.75
CA PRO A 13 -10.22 11.92 13.91
C PRO A 13 -9.27 10.79 13.48
N ASN A 14 -8.23 10.56 14.28
CA ASN A 14 -7.21 9.54 14.03
C ASN A 14 -6.42 9.71 12.74
N THR A 15 -6.40 10.92 12.16
CA THR A 15 -5.62 11.27 10.97
C THR A 15 -4.44 12.16 11.34
N ILE A 16 -3.27 11.85 10.79
CA ILE A 16 -2.06 12.65 10.94
C ILE A 16 -1.84 13.39 9.62
N GLN A 17 -1.67 14.72 9.68
CA GLN A 17 -1.24 15.47 8.50
C GLN A 17 0.19 15.05 8.15
N TRP A 18 0.37 14.28 7.08
CA TRP A 18 1.66 13.70 6.72
C TRP A 18 1.71 13.21 5.27
N ASP A 19 2.84 13.43 4.60
CA ASP A 19 3.15 12.81 3.31
C ASP A 19 3.57 11.35 3.54
N PHE A 20 2.78 10.42 3.01
CA PHE A 20 2.97 8.99 3.21
C PHE A 20 4.25 8.44 2.56
N HIS A 21 4.97 9.20 1.72
CA HIS A 21 6.29 8.81 1.21
C HIS A 21 7.40 9.00 2.25
N ASN A 22 7.12 9.69 3.36
CA ASN A 22 8.10 9.99 4.41
C ASN A 22 7.73 9.24 5.70
N VAL A 23 8.73 8.87 6.48
CA VAL A 23 8.58 8.09 7.71
C VAL A 23 9.02 8.92 8.91
N LYS A 24 8.26 8.84 10.00
CA LYS A 24 8.73 9.35 11.29
C LYS A 24 9.59 8.30 11.99
N PRO A 25 10.70 8.69 12.66
CA PRO A 25 11.57 7.74 13.34
C PRO A 25 10.83 6.81 14.31
N GLU A 26 9.82 7.30 15.01
CA GLU A 26 9.03 6.53 15.98
C GLU A 26 8.10 5.49 15.33
N TRP A 27 7.89 5.52 14.01
CA TRP A 27 7.06 4.53 13.31
C TRP A 27 7.86 3.31 12.85
N ILE A 28 9.18 3.42 12.78
CA ILE A 28 10.05 2.37 12.25
C ILE A 28 9.93 1.12 13.11
N GLY A 29 9.51 0.02 12.50
CA GLY A 29 9.30 -1.27 13.16
C GLY A 29 8.26 -1.25 14.30
N SER A 30 7.35 -0.28 14.34
CA SER A 30 6.39 -0.11 15.43
C SER A 30 4.94 -0.43 15.03
N VAL A 31 4.69 -0.76 13.77
CA VAL A 31 3.34 -0.94 13.22
C VAL A 31 3.09 -2.40 12.86
N ASP A 32 2.02 -2.99 13.39
CA ASP A 32 1.69 -4.40 13.10
C ASP A 32 1.11 -4.60 11.70
N PHE A 33 0.37 -3.61 11.19
CA PHE A 33 -0.12 -3.65 9.82
C PHE A 33 -0.31 -2.26 9.21
N ILE A 34 -0.17 -2.20 7.89
CA ILE A 34 -0.59 -1.07 7.07
C ILE A 34 -1.65 -1.59 6.09
N TYR A 35 -2.70 -0.80 5.87
CA TYR A 35 -3.66 -1.01 4.80
C TYR A 35 -3.71 0.27 3.96
N SER A 36 -3.79 0.12 2.63
CA SER A 36 -4.00 1.24 1.73
C SER A 36 -4.81 0.82 0.51
N ASN A 37 -5.79 1.65 0.18
CA ASN A 37 -6.53 1.68 -1.08
C ASN A 37 -6.16 2.90 -1.94
N SER A 38 -5.01 3.52 -1.65
CA SER A 38 -4.56 4.74 -2.32
C SER A 38 -3.08 4.65 -2.70
N PHE A 39 -2.61 3.45 -3.04
CA PHE A 39 -1.22 3.25 -3.45
C PHE A 39 -0.94 3.82 -4.86
N ASP A 40 -1.97 3.89 -5.70
CA ASP A 40 -2.01 4.55 -7.00
C ASP A 40 -1.78 6.08 -6.92
N HIS A 41 -2.10 6.72 -5.80
CA HIS A 41 -1.78 8.13 -5.54
C HIS A 41 -0.27 8.40 -5.42
N SER A 42 0.55 7.35 -5.33
CA SER A 42 1.99 7.45 -5.14
C SER A 42 2.71 7.88 -6.41
N TYR A 43 3.41 9.02 -6.38
CA TYR A 43 4.27 9.45 -7.49
C TYR A 43 5.55 8.62 -7.60
N ASP A 44 5.98 7.97 -6.50
CA ASP A 44 7.13 7.08 -6.44
C ASP A 44 6.77 5.82 -5.64
N PRO A 45 6.10 4.83 -6.27
CA PRO A 45 5.57 3.65 -5.59
C PRO A 45 6.66 2.79 -4.94
N GLU A 46 7.88 2.80 -5.49
CA GLU A 46 9.02 2.10 -4.91
C GLU A 46 9.44 2.73 -3.58
N LYS A 47 9.64 4.06 -3.57
CA LYS A 47 9.94 4.81 -2.34
C LYS A 47 8.83 4.63 -1.31
N CYS A 48 7.58 4.78 -1.74
CA CYS A 48 6.40 4.69 -0.89
C CYS A 48 6.30 3.32 -0.20
N LEU A 49 6.38 2.23 -0.96
CA LEU A 49 6.28 0.89 -0.38
C LEU A 49 7.46 0.58 0.56
N ASN A 50 8.68 1.01 0.21
CA ASN A 50 9.84 0.85 1.10
C ASN A 50 9.68 1.64 2.41
N ALA A 51 9.15 2.87 2.35
CA ALA A 51 8.82 3.67 3.52
C ALA A 51 7.82 2.95 4.42
N TRP A 52 6.71 2.46 3.86
CA TRP A 52 5.67 1.73 4.61
C TRP A 52 6.21 0.45 5.23
N MET A 53 6.95 -0.35 4.45
CA MET A 53 7.54 -1.58 4.94
C MET A 53 8.59 -1.32 6.03
N SER A 54 9.27 -0.17 6.06
CA SER A 54 10.18 0.17 7.16
C SER A 54 9.45 0.32 8.51
N CYS A 55 8.19 0.78 8.50
CA CYS A 55 7.37 0.95 9.70
C CYS A 55 6.85 -0.39 10.27
N ILE A 56 6.73 -1.41 9.42
CA ILE A 56 6.10 -2.67 9.79
C ILE A 56 6.99 -3.51 10.72
N THR A 57 6.42 -4.12 11.76
CA THR A 57 7.11 -5.07 12.64
C THR A 57 7.56 -6.33 11.86
N PRO A 58 8.52 -7.13 12.35
CA PRO A 58 8.98 -8.33 11.63
C PRO A 58 7.86 -9.33 11.28
N ASN A 59 6.81 -9.43 12.10
CA ASN A 59 5.68 -10.34 11.89
C ASN A 59 4.45 -9.66 11.26
N GLY A 60 4.52 -8.34 11.07
CA GLY A 60 3.45 -7.56 10.51
C GLY A 60 3.30 -7.72 9.01
N LEU A 61 2.40 -6.94 8.42
CA LEU A 61 2.07 -7.02 6.99
C LEU A 61 1.56 -5.70 6.43
N CYS A 62 1.75 -5.49 5.13
CA CYS A 62 1.07 -4.43 4.38
C CYS A 62 -0.01 -5.07 3.50
N ILE A 63 -1.20 -4.48 3.49
CA ILE A 63 -2.33 -4.87 2.64
C ILE A 63 -2.53 -3.78 1.61
N LEU A 64 -2.32 -4.11 0.34
CA LEU A 64 -2.65 -3.22 -0.76
C LEU A 64 -3.97 -3.69 -1.36
N GLU A 65 -4.99 -2.83 -1.30
CA GLU A 65 -6.19 -3.03 -2.08
C GLU A 65 -5.91 -2.73 -3.55
N HIS A 66 -6.44 -3.56 -4.45
CA HIS A 66 -6.20 -3.43 -5.88
C HIS A 66 -7.42 -3.87 -6.69
N SER A 67 -7.72 -3.12 -7.74
CA SER A 67 -8.83 -3.33 -8.66
C SER A 67 -8.44 -2.82 -10.05
N ALA A 68 -9.31 -3.00 -11.04
CA ALA A 68 -9.10 -2.44 -12.38
C ALA A 68 -8.98 -0.90 -12.41
N GLU A 69 -9.47 -0.19 -11.39
CA GLU A 69 -9.32 1.27 -11.28
C GLU A 69 -7.90 1.66 -10.80
N HIS A 70 -7.17 0.76 -10.16
CA HIS A 70 -5.75 0.95 -9.83
C HIS A 70 -4.81 0.54 -10.97
N ALA A 71 -5.36 0.13 -12.11
CA ALA A 71 -4.61 -0.23 -13.31
C ALA A 71 -4.38 0.99 -14.22
N ILE A 72 -3.78 0.77 -15.39
CA ILE A 72 -3.50 1.82 -16.38
C ILE A 72 -4.77 2.63 -16.73
N LYS A 73 -5.94 1.98 -16.68
CA LYS A 73 -7.23 2.60 -16.99
C LYS A 73 -7.60 3.75 -16.02
N GLY A 74 -7.28 3.61 -14.73
CA GLY A 74 -7.60 4.64 -13.73
C GLY A 74 -6.44 5.58 -13.43
N ALA A 75 -5.24 5.31 -13.97
CA ALA A 75 -4.10 6.19 -13.82
C ALA A 75 -4.40 7.61 -14.34
N SER A 76 -4.11 8.60 -13.50
CA SER A 76 -4.44 10.00 -13.73
C SER A 76 -3.31 10.92 -13.25
N ALA A 77 -3.48 12.24 -13.38
CA ALA A 77 -2.53 13.18 -12.79
C ALA A 77 -2.59 13.20 -11.26
N LEU A 78 -3.75 12.82 -10.68
CA LEU A 78 -3.95 12.70 -9.23
C LEU A 78 -3.50 11.33 -8.72
N ASP A 79 -3.64 10.31 -9.57
CA ASP A 79 -3.37 8.89 -9.27
C ASP A 79 -2.30 8.39 -10.27
N PRO A 80 -1.04 8.85 -10.12
CA PRO A 80 -0.03 8.70 -11.16
C PRO A 80 0.47 7.27 -11.35
N PHE A 81 0.22 6.36 -10.41
CA PHE A 81 0.66 4.97 -10.51
C PHE A 81 -0.49 4.04 -10.92
N GLY A 82 -0.38 3.46 -12.11
CA GLY A 82 -1.27 2.40 -12.58
C GLY A 82 -0.49 1.13 -12.93
N ALA A 83 -0.93 0.00 -12.38
CA ALA A 83 -0.38 -1.31 -12.72
C ALA A 83 -1.47 -2.38 -12.72
N GLU A 84 -1.42 -3.29 -13.68
CA GLU A 84 -2.32 -4.44 -13.71
C GLU A 84 -2.06 -5.34 -12.50
N LEU A 85 -3.10 -6.00 -11.98
CA LEU A 85 -2.98 -6.91 -10.83
C LEU A 85 -1.87 -7.94 -11.04
N MET A 86 -1.75 -8.48 -12.26
CA MET A 86 -0.75 -9.48 -12.62
C MET A 86 0.69 -8.96 -12.58
N GLN A 87 0.89 -7.64 -12.67
CA GLN A 87 2.21 -6.99 -12.60
C GLN A 87 2.64 -6.71 -11.15
N MET A 88 1.67 -6.53 -10.24
CA MET A 88 1.96 -6.13 -8.87
C MET A 88 2.92 -7.07 -8.12
N PRO A 89 2.79 -8.42 -8.18
CA PRO A 89 3.75 -9.31 -7.51
C PRO A 89 5.18 -9.15 -8.02
N TYR A 90 5.36 -8.94 -9.34
CA TYR A 90 6.66 -8.68 -9.93
C TYR A 90 7.25 -7.35 -9.43
N LEU A 91 6.45 -6.28 -9.44
CA LEU A 91 6.88 -4.96 -8.99
C LEU A 91 7.25 -4.96 -7.51
N ILE A 92 6.39 -5.52 -6.65
CA ILE A 92 6.63 -5.63 -5.20
C ILE A 92 7.91 -6.42 -4.93
N THR A 93 8.13 -7.53 -5.65
CA THR A 93 9.35 -8.33 -5.51
C THR A 93 10.59 -7.54 -5.92
N LYS A 94 10.51 -6.78 -7.01
CA LYS A 94 11.60 -5.94 -7.51
C LYS A 94 11.95 -4.84 -6.50
N TRP A 95 10.95 -4.09 -6.04
CA TRP A 95 11.11 -2.98 -5.09
C TRP A 95 11.53 -3.43 -3.69
N GLY A 96 11.09 -4.63 -3.29
CA GLY A 96 11.46 -5.22 -2.01
C GLY A 96 12.91 -5.71 -1.97
N ASN A 97 13.53 -5.99 -3.12
CA ASN A 97 14.94 -6.37 -3.25
C ASN A 97 15.42 -7.39 -2.19
N GLY A 98 14.61 -8.43 -1.94
CA GLY A 98 14.90 -9.49 -0.97
C GLY A 98 14.63 -9.12 0.50
N ALA A 99 14.16 -7.92 0.82
CA ALA A 99 13.72 -7.53 2.16
C ALA A 99 12.24 -7.86 2.42
N PHE A 100 11.39 -7.80 1.39
CA PHE A 100 9.97 -8.14 1.46
C PHE A 100 9.44 -8.57 0.09
N GLY A 101 8.23 -9.13 0.06
CA GLY A 101 7.55 -9.55 -1.16
C GLY A 101 6.05 -9.74 -0.95
N ALA A 102 5.32 -9.92 -2.05
CA ALA A 102 3.92 -10.33 -2.01
C ALA A 102 3.84 -11.80 -1.57
N SER A 103 3.14 -12.08 -0.47
CA SER A 103 2.97 -13.44 0.07
C SER A 103 1.66 -14.08 -0.38
N GLU A 104 0.60 -13.30 -0.54
CA GLU A 104 -0.73 -13.77 -0.91
C GLU A 104 -1.46 -12.72 -1.76
N ILE A 105 -2.40 -13.18 -2.60
CA ILE A 105 -3.37 -12.33 -3.29
C ILE A 105 -4.75 -12.92 -3.00
N LEU A 106 -5.55 -12.18 -2.25
CA LEU A 106 -6.87 -12.61 -1.81
C LEU A 106 -7.93 -11.87 -2.61
N LYS A 107 -8.96 -12.58 -3.09
CA LYS A 107 -10.15 -11.90 -3.62
C LYS A 107 -10.93 -11.30 -2.45
N ALA A 108 -11.30 -10.03 -2.56
CA ALA A 108 -12.10 -9.38 -1.53
C ALA A 108 -13.48 -10.07 -1.41
N PRO A 109 -14.05 -10.16 -0.21
CA PRO A 109 -15.37 -10.72 0.00
C PRO A 109 -16.43 -9.72 -0.49
N VAL A 110 -16.69 -9.72 -1.79
CA VAL A 110 -17.70 -8.85 -2.40
C VAL A 110 -19.07 -9.53 -2.42
N THR A 111 -20.12 -8.80 -2.04
CA THR A 111 -21.52 -9.26 -2.13
C THR A 111 -22.29 -8.39 -3.11
N GLY A 112 -22.82 -8.96 -4.19
CA GLY A 112 -23.70 -8.28 -5.15
C GLY A 112 -23.37 -8.59 -6.61
N HIS A 113 -24.33 -8.34 -7.51
CA HIS A 113 -24.23 -8.64 -8.95
C HIS A 113 -23.32 -7.66 -9.72
N ASP A 114 -23.05 -6.48 -9.16
CA ASP A 114 -22.20 -5.41 -9.73
C ASP A 114 -20.86 -5.26 -8.98
N ALA A 115 -20.43 -6.31 -8.27
CA ALA A 115 -19.18 -6.32 -7.54
C ALA A 115 -17.99 -6.14 -8.49
N VAL A 116 -17.30 -5.00 -8.38
CA VAL A 116 -16.00 -4.80 -9.03
C VAL A 116 -15.04 -5.86 -8.48
N ASP A 117 -14.28 -6.50 -9.39
CA ASP A 117 -13.24 -7.43 -8.98
C ASP A 117 -12.17 -6.67 -8.18
N LEU A 118 -12.20 -6.89 -6.87
CA LEU A 118 -11.33 -6.27 -5.87
C LEU A 118 -10.47 -7.35 -5.22
N TYR A 119 -9.21 -7.04 -5.01
CA TYR A 119 -8.21 -7.94 -4.46
C TYR A 119 -7.43 -7.26 -3.34
N PHE A 120 -6.94 -8.07 -2.40
CA PHE A 120 -5.97 -7.66 -1.39
C PHE A 120 -4.65 -8.36 -1.66
N ILE A 121 -3.61 -7.59 -1.95
CA ILE A 121 -2.25 -8.09 -2.08
C ILE A 121 -1.59 -7.97 -0.71
N ILE A 122 -1.20 -9.10 -0.13
CA ILE A 122 -0.54 -9.16 1.17
C ILE A 122 0.97 -9.10 0.94
N VAL A 123 1.64 -8.10 1.52
CA VAL A 123 3.09 -7.89 1.45
C VAL A 123 3.70 -8.14 2.82
N ARG A 124 4.74 -8.96 2.88
CA ARG A 124 5.42 -9.35 4.13
C ARG A 124 6.93 -9.24 4.00
N LYS A 125 7.57 -8.92 5.12
CA LYS A 125 9.03 -9.00 5.26
C LYS A 125 9.50 -10.44 5.16
N PHE A 126 10.65 -10.64 4.53
CA PHE A 126 11.35 -11.91 4.65
C PHE A 126 12.16 -11.93 5.95
N PRO A 127 12.34 -13.10 6.59
CA PRO A 127 13.26 -13.22 7.70
C PRO A 127 14.67 -12.83 7.26
N THR A 128 15.35 -11.99 8.03
CA THR A 128 16.81 -11.83 7.90
C THR A 128 17.47 -13.16 8.25
N ILE A 129 18.26 -13.68 7.32
CA ILE A 129 19.07 -14.90 7.46
C ILE A 129 20.29 -14.60 8.35
#